data_AF-A0A2T6D712-F1
#
_entry.id   AF-A0A2T6D712-F1
#
_cell.length_a   1.000
_cell.length_b   1.000
_cell.length_c   1.000
_cell.angle_alpha   90.00
_cell.angle_beta   90.00
_cell.angle_gamma   90.00
#
_symmetry.space_group_name_H-M   'P 1'
#
loop_
_entity.id
_entity.type
_entity.pdbx_description
1 polymer ?
#
loop_
_entity_poly.entity_id
_entity_poly.type
_entity_poly.pdbx_seq_one_letter_code
_entity_poly.pdbx_strand_id
1 'polypeptide(L)'
;MNIIEDPQPRVQRPAPGLLLHCGAQLVTRKKLLAIPTPEETDTWFPLSHKTILTEVEDQLRATGFLIQQETHALSHGGARYFGVLSVTTKDRGKSDFGWVVGLRNSHDKTFPAGLVAGSRVFCCDNLAFSGEVKISRKHTRYAYRDLRHLTARAVGQLGEKFLGLDRRIAAYKAESVADWLAHDVTIRAVDCAAITPAQIPSVLKEWREPSHEDFAPRSAWSLFNAFTEVYKTTNPHTALRRSEALYGLFDGLVGLN
;
A
#
# COMPACT_ATOMS: atom_id res chain seq x y z
N MET A 1 -16.49 -49.99 -8.87
CA MET A 1 -16.89 -48.96 -7.89
C MET A 1 -15.94 -47.79 -8.11
N ASN A 2 -16.27 -46.91 -9.05
CA ASN A 2 -15.40 -45.80 -9.44
C ASN A 2 -15.64 -44.64 -8.49
N ILE A 3 -14.63 -44.33 -7.68
CA ILE A 3 -14.60 -43.16 -6.81
C ILE A 3 -14.45 -41.95 -7.75
N ILE A 4 -15.50 -41.15 -7.83
CA ILE A 4 -15.45 -39.84 -8.47
C ILE A 4 -14.71 -38.95 -7.48
N GLU A 5 -13.44 -38.67 -7.74
CA GLU A 5 -12.71 -37.63 -7.01
C GLU A 5 -13.32 -36.28 -7.37
N ASP A 6 -13.98 -35.66 -6.39
CA ASP A 6 -14.45 -34.29 -6.46
C ASP A 6 -13.23 -33.37 -6.56
N PRO A 7 -13.06 -32.58 -7.64
CA PRO A 7 -11.88 -31.76 -7.79
C PRO A 7 -11.86 -30.70 -6.68
N GLN A 8 -10.84 -30.79 -5.81
CA GLN A 8 -10.67 -29.84 -4.72
C GLN A 8 -10.73 -28.39 -5.24
N PRO A 9 -11.40 -27.48 -4.51
CA PRO A 9 -11.49 -26.09 -4.94
C PRO A 9 -10.08 -25.52 -5.08
N ARG A 10 -9.74 -25.08 -6.30
CA ARG A 10 -8.49 -24.35 -6.57
C ARG A 10 -8.39 -23.21 -5.58
N VAL A 11 -7.44 -23.30 -4.65
CA VAL A 11 -7.03 -22.18 -3.80
C VAL A 11 -6.60 -21.06 -4.75
N GLN A 12 -7.43 -20.03 -4.86
CA GLN A 12 -7.08 -18.83 -5.64
C GLN A 12 -5.82 -18.24 -4.99
N ARG A 13 -4.75 -18.11 -5.77
CA ARG A 13 -3.60 -17.31 -5.34
C ARG A 13 -4.11 -15.91 -4.95
N PRO A 14 -3.74 -15.37 -3.78
CA PRO A 14 -4.13 -14.02 -3.42
C PRO A 14 -3.67 -13.06 -4.52
N ALA A 15 -4.55 -12.15 -4.96
CA ALA A 15 -4.17 -11.16 -5.95
C ALA A 15 -3.08 -10.24 -5.39
N PRO A 16 -2.08 -9.86 -6.20
CA PRO A 16 -0.92 -9.12 -5.73
C PRO A 16 -1.29 -7.76 -5.14
N GLY A 17 -0.77 -7.47 -3.94
CA GLY A 17 -0.71 -6.11 -3.41
C GLY A 17 -2.01 -5.56 -2.85
N LEU A 18 -2.90 -6.35 -2.26
CA LEU A 18 -3.99 -5.80 -1.44
C LEU A 18 -4.37 -6.72 -0.29
N LEU A 19 -4.09 -6.27 0.93
CA LEU A 19 -4.38 -7.02 2.15
C LEU A 19 -5.86 -6.87 2.50
N LEU A 20 -6.60 -7.94 2.29
CA LEU A 20 -8.02 -8.00 2.60
C LEU A 20 -8.21 -8.24 4.11
N HIS A 21 -8.62 -7.20 4.85
CA HIS A 21 -8.98 -7.31 6.26
C HIS A 21 -10.33 -6.61 6.55
N CYS A 22 -11.02 -6.99 7.63
CA CYS A 22 -12.37 -6.52 8.01
C CYS A 22 -13.45 -6.81 6.95
N GLY A 23 -13.48 -8.02 6.40
CA GLY A 23 -14.47 -8.41 5.38
C GLY A 23 -14.29 -7.68 4.04
N ALA A 24 -13.12 -7.08 3.81
CA ALA A 24 -12.75 -6.58 2.49
C ALA A 24 -12.67 -7.77 1.52
N GLN A 25 -13.28 -7.62 0.35
CA GLN A 25 -13.23 -8.61 -0.71
C GLN A 25 -12.57 -7.98 -1.93
N LEU A 26 -11.68 -8.74 -2.57
CA LEU A 26 -11.20 -8.38 -3.89
C LEU A 26 -12.40 -8.34 -4.83
N VAL A 27 -12.46 -7.28 -5.62
CA VAL A 27 -13.51 -7.08 -6.60
C VAL A 27 -12.92 -6.76 -7.95
N THR A 28 -13.62 -7.18 -9.00
CA THR A 28 -13.29 -6.74 -10.35
C THR A 28 -13.53 -5.24 -10.49
N ARG A 29 -12.80 -4.59 -11.40
CA ARG A 29 -13.06 -3.19 -11.78
C ARG A 29 -14.54 -2.98 -12.10
N LYS A 30 -15.15 -3.87 -12.89
CA LYS A 30 -16.58 -3.80 -13.24
C LYS A 30 -17.48 -3.75 -11.99
N LYS A 31 -17.22 -4.59 -10.99
CA LYS A 31 -17.98 -4.61 -9.73
C LYS A 31 -17.77 -3.33 -8.92
N LEU A 32 -16.53 -2.83 -8.84
CA LEU A 32 -16.23 -1.55 -8.19
C LEU A 32 -17.00 -0.38 -8.83
N LEU A 33 -16.99 -0.29 -10.16
CA LEU A 33 -17.64 0.78 -10.90
C LEU A 33 -19.18 0.73 -10.82
N ALA A 34 -19.73 -0.41 -10.43
CA ALA A 34 -21.17 -0.62 -10.26
C ALA A 34 -21.69 -0.30 -8.85
N ILE A 35 -20.81 0.02 -7.89
CA ILE A 35 -21.23 0.37 -6.53
C ILE A 35 -22.03 1.68 -6.55
N PRO A 36 -23.28 1.67 -6.08
CA PRO A 36 -24.09 2.88 -6.02
C PRO A 36 -23.47 3.86 -5.03
N THR A 37 -23.48 5.14 -5.39
CA THR A 37 -23.12 6.20 -4.45
C THR A 37 -24.36 6.50 -3.60
N PRO A 38 -24.25 6.53 -2.26
CA PRO A 38 -25.39 6.90 -1.42
C PRO A 38 -25.91 8.29 -1.75
N GLU A 39 -27.17 8.54 -1.38
CA GLU A 39 -27.74 9.88 -1.47
C GLU A 39 -26.99 10.86 -0.57
N GLU A 40 -26.84 12.09 -1.06
CA GLU A 40 -26.30 13.18 -0.28
C GLU A 40 -27.26 13.62 0.82
N THR A 41 -26.70 14.16 1.90
CA THR A 41 -27.45 14.85 2.95
C THR A 41 -27.03 16.31 2.96
N ASP A 42 -27.77 17.20 3.63
CA ASP A 42 -27.49 18.65 3.70
C ASP A 42 -26.01 19.01 4.00
N THR A 43 -25.32 18.18 4.78
CA THR A 43 -23.94 18.42 5.20
C THR A 43 -22.93 17.41 4.65
N TRP A 44 -23.34 16.46 3.81
CA TRP A 44 -22.46 15.38 3.35
C TRP A 44 -22.77 14.93 1.92
N PHE A 45 -21.76 15.02 1.06
CA PHE A 45 -21.86 14.84 -0.39
C PHE A 45 -20.86 13.77 -0.85
N PRO A 46 -21.25 12.48 -0.87
CA PRO A 46 -20.35 11.38 -1.15
C PRO A 46 -19.79 11.44 -2.57
N LEU A 47 -18.49 11.17 -2.70
CA LEU A 47 -17.82 10.98 -3.98
C LEU A 47 -17.95 9.51 -4.39
N SER A 48 -18.33 9.24 -5.64
CA SER A 48 -18.39 7.87 -6.13
C SER A 48 -16.99 7.25 -6.15
N HIS A 49 -16.89 5.94 -5.87
CA HIS A 49 -15.62 5.23 -5.98
C HIS A 49 -15.07 5.27 -7.42
N LYS A 50 -15.97 5.16 -8.41
CA LYS A 50 -15.67 5.31 -9.84
C LYS A 50 -14.98 6.64 -10.14
N THR A 51 -15.56 7.76 -9.72
CA THR A 51 -15.05 9.09 -10.05
C THR A 51 -13.65 9.29 -9.49
N ILE A 52 -13.39 8.87 -8.25
CA ILE A 52 -12.06 8.99 -7.66
C ILE A 52 -11.04 8.16 -8.41
N LEU A 53 -11.36 6.90 -8.72
CA LEU A 53 -10.45 6.03 -9.46
C LEU A 53 -10.13 6.63 -10.84
N THR A 54 -11.16 6.97 -11.62
CA THR A 54 -10.98 7.53 -12.97
C THR A 54 -10.19 8.84 -12.95
N GLU A 55 -10.50 9.76 -12.03
CA GLU A 55 -9.75 11.02 -11.94
C GLU A 55 -8.27 10.77 -11.61
N VAL A 56 -7.96 9.87 -10.67
CA VAL A 56 -6.56 9.55 -10.33
C VAL A 56 -5.83 8.91 -11.51
N GLU A 57 -6.48 8.01 -12.24
CA GLU A 57 -5.90 7.39 -13.43
C GLU A 57 -5.60 8.41 -14.53
N ASP A 58 -6.55 9.31 -14.78
CA ASP A 58 -6.42 10.36 -15.80
C ASP A 58 -5.26 11.30 -15.45
N GLN A 59 -5.15 11.71 -14.18
CA GLN A 59 -4.04 12.56 -13.71
C GLN A 59 -2.69 11.83 -13.76
N LEU A 60 -2.64 10.55 -13.39
CA LEU A 60 -1.41 9.74 -13.51
C LEU A 60 -0.95 9.66 -14.97
N ARG A 61 -1.86 9.37 -15.90
CA ARG A 61 -1.54 9.32 -17.33
C ARG A 61 -1.11 10.68 -17.88
N ALA A 62 -1.82 11.74 -17.48
CA ALA A 62 -1.51 13.11 -17.91
C ALA A 62 -0.13 13.60 -17.43
N THR A 63 0.38 13.04 -16.32
CA THR A 63 1.70 13.35 -15.76
C THR A 63 2.80 12.39 -16.22
N GLY A 64 2.50 11.51 -17.18
CA GLY A 64 3.49 10.62 -17.81
C GLY A 64 3.69 9.27 -17.11
N PHE A 65 2.91 8.96 -16.06
CA PHE A 65 2.92 7.63 -15.47
C PHE A 65 2.16 6.63 -16.34
N LEU A 66 2.67 5.40 -16.36
CA LEU A 66 2.04 4.24 -16.95
C LEU A 66 1.50 3.35 -15.83
N ILE A 67 0.20 3.07 -15.87
CA ILE A 67 -0.45 2.15 -14.93
C ILE A 67 -0.28 0.73 -15.49
N GLN A 68 0.43 -0.12 -14.75
CA GLN A 68 0.76 -1.48 -15.18
C GLN A 68 -0.28 -2.50 -14.69
N GLN A 69 -0.71 -2.35 -13.44
CA GLN A 69 -1.62 -3.26 -12.77
C GLN A 69 -2.50 -2.49 -11.79
N GLU A 70 -3.71 -2.99 -11.57
CA GLU A 70 -4.63 -2.47 -10.56
C GLU A 70 -5.19 -3.59 -9.72
N THR A 71 -5.43 -3.31 -8.45
CA THR A 71 -6.13 -4.22 -7.55
C THR A 71 -7.12 -3.40 -6.72
N HIS A 72 -8.30 -3.96 -6.50
CA HIS A 72 -9.41 -3.27 -5.89
C HIS A 72 -10.06 -4.15 -4.83
N ALA A 73 -10.37 -3.55 -3.69
CA ALA A 73 -11.11 -4.20 -2.63
C ALA A 73 -12.22 -3.30 -2.09
N LEU A 74 -13.30 -3.95 -1.69
CA LEU A 74 -14.45 -3.33 -1.06
C LEU A 74 -14.74 -4.02 0.27
N SER A 75 -15.05 -3.26 1.31
CA SER A 75 -15.52 -3.80 2.59
C SER A 75 -16.84 -3.16 3.00
N HIS A 76 -17.46 -3.67 4.07
CA HIS A 76 -18.68 -3.11 4.66
C HIS A 76 -19.81 -2.92 3.62
N GLY A 77 -20.12 -3.99 2.87
CA GLY A 77 -21.18 -3.97 1.85
C GLY A 77 -20.89 -3.06 0.65
N GLY A 78 -19.63 -2.69 0.42
CA GLY A 78 -19.25 -1.78 -0.66
C GLY A 78 -19.05 -0.33 -0.22
N ALA A 79 -19.31 0.00 1.05
CA ALA A 79 -19.20 1.37 1.53
C ALA A 79 -17.74 1.87 1.64
N ARG A 80 -16.75 0.96 1.70
CA ARG A 80 -15.34 1.35 1.84
C ARG A 80 -14.51 0.73 0.73
N TYR A 81 -13.88 1.60 -0.05
CA TYR A 81 -13.03 1.25 -1.17
C TYR A 81 -11.55 1.42 -0.83
N PHE A 82 -10.77 0.43 -1.23
CA PHE A 82 -9.31 0.45 -1.27
C PHE A 82 -8.82 0.03 -2.65
N GLY A 83 -7.93 0.82 -3.24
CA GLY A 83 -7.33 0.54 -4.53
C GLY A 83 -5.82 0.62 -4.46
N VAL A 84 -5.14 -0.18 -5.27
CA VAL A 84 -3.69 -0.13 -5.43
C VAL A 84 -3.39 -0.16 -6.92
N LEU A 85 -2.72 0.88 -7.41
CA LEU A 85 -2.28 1.00 -8.80
C LEU A 85 -0.75 0.85 -8.83
N SER A 86 -0.24 -0.16 -9.52
CA SER A 86 1.20 -0.23 -9.82
C SER A 86 1.50 0.73 -10.97
N VAL A 87 2.45 1.63 -10.76
CA VAL A 87 2.82 2.68 -11.72
C VAL A 87 4.30 2.62 -12.07
N THR A 88 4.65 3.10 -13.25
CA THR A 88 6.03 3.29 -13.70
C THR A 88 6.12 4.51 -14.62
N THR A 89 7.32 4.94 -14.96
CA THR A 89 7.58 5.85 -16.09
C THR A 89 8.30 5.10 -17.21
N LYS A 90 8.38 5.70 -18.40
CA LYS A 90 9.08 5.10 -19.56
C LYS A 90 10.59 4.92 -19.30
N ASP A 91 11.17 5.84 -18.53
CA ASP A 91 12.62 5.89 -18.31
C ASP A 91 13.07 5.12 -17.07
N ARG A 92 12.13 4.56 -16.28
CA ARG A 92 12.45 3.76 -15.10
C ARG A 92 12.94 2.38 -15.53
N GLY A 93 14.18 2.05 -15.18
CA GLY A 93 14.76 0.73 -15.42
C GLY A 93 14.08 -0.39 -14.64
N LYS A 94 14.51 -1.64 -14.88
CA LYS A 94 14.07 -2.78 -14.08
C LYS A 94 14.50 -2.60 -12.63
N SER A 95 13.59 -2.89 -11.72
CA SER A 95 13.80 -2.87 -10.28
C SER A 95 13.16 -4.10 -9.65
N ASP A 96 13.63 -4.52 -8.50
CA ASP A 96 13.04 -5.54 -7.62
C ASP A 96 11.82 -5.00 -6.83
N PHE A 97 11.57 -3.69 -6.91
CA PHE A 97 10.36 -3.06 -6.37
C PHE A 97 9.65 -2.13 -7.38
N GLY A 98 8.33 -2.11 -7.28
CA GLY A 98 7.44 -1.25 -8.05
C GLY A 98 7.04 -0.01 -7.27
N TRP A 99 6.76 1.07 -7.99
CA TRP A 99 6.01 2.19 -7.44
C TRP A 99 4.53 1.85 -7.40
N VAL A 100 3.89 2.16 -6.29
CA VAL A 100 2.45 1.94 -6.12
C VAL A 100 1.76 3.21 -5.64
N VAL A 101 0.55 3.40 -6.12
CA VAL A 101 -0.37 4.44 -5.68
C VAL A 101 -1.53 3.77 -4.96
N GLY A 102 -1.63 3.98 -3.65
CA GLY A 102 -2.73 3.54 -2.82
C GLY A 102 -3.88 4.55 -2.87
N LEU A 103 -5.10 4.05 -2.96
CA LEU A 103 -6.35 4.80 -3.01
C LEU A 103 -7.25 4.33 -1.88
N ARG A 104 -7.99 5.27 -1.29
CA ARG A 104 -9.11 4.94 -0.41
C ARG A 104 -10.27 5.91 -0.58
N ASN A 105 -11.49 5.42 -0.38
CA ASN A 105 -12.68 6.25 -0.25
C ASN A 105 -13.71 5.55 0.66
N SER A 106 -14.55 6.32 1.35
CA SER A 106 -15.66 5.79 2.13
C SER A 106 -16.98 6.50 1.83
N HIS A 107 -18.05 5.73 1.93
CA HIS A 107 -19.46 6.10 1.81
C HIS A 107 -20.17 6.01 3.17
N ASP A 108 -19.47 5.66 4.24
CA ASP A 108 -20.01 5.55 5.60
C ASP A 108 -19.39 6.58 6.56
N LYS A 109 -18.76 7.63 6.01
CA LYS A 109 -18.13 8.74 6.75
C LYS A 109 -16.94 8.33 7.63
N THR A 110 -16.44 7.08 7.51
CA THR A 110 -15.31 6.60 8.32
C THR A 110 -14.01 7.33 8.00
N PHE A 111 -13.78 7.65 6.73
CA PHE A 111 -12.59 8.40 6.28
C PHE A 111 -12.84 9.14 4.96
N PRO A 112 -12.21 10.30 4.75
CA PRO A 112 -12.27 10.99 3.47
C PRO A 112 -11.55 10.20 2.37
N ALA A 113 -11.76 10.61 1.12
CA ALA A 113 -10.93 10.16 0.01
C ALA A 113 -9.44 10.45 0.29
N GLY A 114 -8.55 9.54 -0.12
CA GLY A 114 -7.11 9.68 0.10
C GLY A 114 -6.28 8.95 -0.95
N LEU A 115 -5.06 9.45 -1.12
CA LEU A 115 -4.04 8.92 -2.02
C LEU A 115 -2.74 8.75 -1.25
N VAL A 116 -1.94 7.75 -1.59
CA VAL A 116 -0.63 7.56 -0.98
C VAL A 116 0.36 6.99 -1.98
N ALA A 117 1.59 7.47 -1.94
CA ALA A 117 2.70 6.86 -2.65
C ALA A 117 3.29 5.73 -1.79
N GLY A 118 3.70 4.64 -2.43
CA GLY A 118 4.40 3.57 -1.75
C GLY A 118 5.29 2.78 -2.69
N SER A 119 5.92 1.77 -2.11
CA SER A 119 6.65 0.74 -2.83
C SER A 119 5.95 -0.61 -2.65
N ARG A 120 6.10 -1.48 -3.66
CA ARG A 120 5.72 -2.89 -3.60
C ARG A 120 6.93 -3.73 -3.96
N VAL A 121 7.30 -4.69 -3.12
CA VAL A 121 8.34 -5.66 -3.48
C VAL A 121 7.72 -6.77 -4.30
N PHE A 122 8.31 -7.09 -5.46
CA PHE A 122 7.68 -7.99 -6.42
C PHE A 122 7.69 -9.47 -6.00
N CYS A 123 8.70 -9.91 -5.23
CA CYS A 123 8.80 -11.28 -4.71
C CYS A 123 7.64 -11.68 -3.79
N CYS A 124 7.07 -10.68 -3.14
CA CYS A 124 6.42 -10.84 -1.86
C CYS A 124 5.04 -10.18 -1.85
N ASP A 125 4.74 -9.29 -2.80
CA ASP A 125 3.51 -8.50 -2.84
C ASP A 125 3.25 -7.66 -1.58
N ASN A 126 4.29 -7.42 -0.77
CA ASN A 126 4.24 -6.57 0.40
C ASN A 126 4.15 -5.13 -0.05
N LEU A 127 3.17 -4.41 0.50
CA LEU A 127 3.01 -2.98 0.29
C LEU A 127 3.62 -2.22 1.47
N ALA A 128 4.57 -1.36 1.17
CA ALA A 128 5.12 -0.41 2.12
C ALA A 128 4.79 1.00 1.66
N PHE A 129 3.77 1.60 2.26
CA PHE A 129 3.37 2.96 1.96
C PHE A 129 4.14 3.96 2.82
N SER A 130 4.49 5.12 2.24
CA SER A 130 5.13 6.20 2.98
C SER A 130 4.60 7.55 2.55
N GLY A 131 4.34 8.42 3.52
CA GLY A 131 4.00 9.81 3.29
C GLY A 131 2.71 9.97 2.50
N GLU A 132 1.59 9.65 3.15
CA GLU A 132 0.24 9.90 2.65
C GLU A 132 0.14 11.28 1.98
N VAL A 133 -0.17 11.31 0.68
CA VAL A 133 -0.56 12.56 0.00
C VAL A 133 -2.06 12.69 0.15
N LYS A 134 -2.47 13.33 1.23
CA LYS A 134 -3.88 13.59 1.49
C LYS A 134 -4.50 14.35 0.31
N ILE A 135 -5.31 13.67 -0.50
CA ILE A 135 -6.44 14.30 -1.22
C ILE A 135 -7.54 14.60 -0.19
N SER A 136 -7.21 15.19 0.98
CA SER A 136 -8.20 15.30 2.04
C SER A 136 -9.13 16.48 1.77
N ARG A 137 -10.28 16.17 1.18
CA ARG A 137 -11.50 16.96 1.37
C ARG A 137 -12.51 16.10 2.11
N LYS A 138 -13.19 16.73 3.08
CA LYS A 138 -14.46 16.19 3.56
C LYS A 138 -15.44 16.17 2.38
N HIS A 139 -16.24 15.11 2.27
CA HIS A 139 -17.33 14.95 1.32
C HIS A 139 -18.35 16.09 1.48
N THR A 140 -18.09 17.21 0.81
CA THR A 140 -18.81 18.49 0.92
C THR A 140 -19.36 18.87 -0.46
N ARG A 141 -20.29 19.83 -0.51
CA ARG A 141 -20.98 20.23 -1.76
C ARG A 141 -20.06 20.50 -2.96
N TYR A 142 -18.83 20.94 -2.70
CA TYR A 142 -17.84 21.27 -3.75
C TYR A 142 -16.82 20.16 -4.02
N ALA A 143 -16.96 18.99 -3.42
CA ALA A 143 -15.99 17.91 -3.52
C ALA A 143 -15.74 17.49 -4.98
N TYR A 144 -16.79 17.38 -5.82
CA TYR A 144 -16.64 17.04 -7.24
C TYR A 144 -15.94 18.15 -8.05
N ARG A 145 -16.28 19.42 -7.81
CA ARG A 145 -15.65 20.56 -8.49
C ARG A 145 -14.15 20.62 -8.22
N ASP A 146 -13.78 20.42 -6.95
CA ASP A 146 -12.40 20.58 -6.49
C ASP A 146 -11.55 19.31 -6.76
N LEU A 147 -12.18 18.16 -6.99
CA LEU A 147 -11.53 16.85 -7.11
C LEU A 147 -10.40 16.88 -8.15
N ARG A 148 -10.65 17.44 -9.34
CA ARG A 148 -9.65 17.53 -10.42
C ARG A 148 -8.40 18.26 -9.97
N HIS A 149 -8.54 19.44 -9.38
CA HIS A 149 -7.40 20.24 -8.93
C HIS A 149 -6.64 19.58 -7.78
N LEU A 150 -7.36 18.93 -6.86
CA LEU A 150 -6.76 18.23 -5.73
C LEU A 150 -5.98 16.99 -6.18
N THR A 151 -6.56 16.20 -7.09
CA THR A 151 -5.90 15.03 -7.64
C THR A 151 -4.70 15.41 -8.48
N ALA A 152 -4.80 16.45 -9.33
CA ALA A 152 -3.67 16.97 -10.10
C ALA A 152 -2.51 17.40 -9.19
N ARG A 153 -2.80 18.14 -8.12
CA ARG A 153 -1.79 18.53 -7.12
C ARG A 153 -1.20 17.32 -6.40
N ALA A 154 -2.03 16.35 -5.99
CA ALA A 154 -1.58 15.17 -5.29
C ALA A 154 -0.68 14.28 -6.17
N VAL A 155 -1.08 14.07 -7.43
CA VAL A 155 -0.31 13.31 -8.42
C VAL A 155 0.99 14.03 -8.78
N GLY A 156 0.97 15.35 -8.91
CA GLY A 156 2.19 16.14 -9.15
C GLY A 156 3.25 15.99 -8.05
N GLN A 157 2.85 15.65 -6.82
CA GLN A 157 3.77 15.36 -5.71
C GLN A 157 4.32 13.93 -5.72
N LEU A 158 3.73 13.01 -6.50
CA LEU A 158 4.15 11.61 -6.51
C LEU A 158 5.54 11.41 -7.12
N GLY A 159 5.90 12.18 -8.16
CA GLY A 159 7.20 12.07 -8.83
C GLY A 159 8.37 12.19 -7.85
N GLU A 160 8.43 13.29 -7.10
CA GLU A 160 9.46 13.50 -6.07
C GLU A 160 9.43 12.44 -4.97
N LYS A 161 8.23 12.02 -4.54
CA LYS A 161 8.09 10.95 -3.52
C LYS A 161 8.66 9.62 -4.01
N PHE A 162 8.41 9.29 -5.27
CA PHE A 162 8.91 8.07 -5.90
C PHE A 162 10.42 8.08 -6.10
N LEU A 163 10.99 9.21 -6.52
CA LEU A 163 12.44 9.39 -6.56
C LEU A 163 13.07 9.29 -5.16
N GLY A 164 12.40 9.84 -4.15
CA GLY A 164 12.79 9.68 -2.74
C GLY A 164 12.77 8.22 -2.29
N LEU A 165 11.75 7.45 -2.67
CA LEU A 165 11.67 6.01 -2.40
C LEU A 165 12.82 5.24 -3.05
N ASP A 166 13.16 5.56 -4.31
CA ASP A 166 14.30 4.92 -4.99
C ASP A 166 15.61 5.19 -4.24
N ARG A 167 15.85 6.43 -3.78
CA ARG A 167 17.03 6.79 -2.98
C ARG A 167 17.07 6.07 -1.63
N ARG A 168 15.94 6.03 -0.92
CA ARG A 168 15.82 5.32 0.37
C ARG A 168 16.14 3.85 0.23
N ILE A 169 15.49 3.17 -0.72
CA ILE A 169 15.67 1.73 -0.92
C ILE A 169 17.11 1.43 -1.36
N ALA A 170 17.72 2.28 -2.19
CA ALA A 170 19.13 2.14 -2.53
C ALA A 170 20.04 2.21 -1.29
N ALA A 171 19.81 3.17 -0.38
CA ALA A 171 20.55 3.26 0.88
C ALA A 171 20.31 2.05 1.79
N TYR A 172 19.07 1.57 1.89
CA TYR A 172 18.73 0.40 2.69
C TYR A 172 19.42 -0.87 2.19
N LYS A 173 19.60 -1.00 0.88
CA LYS A 173 20.34 -2.13 0.28
C LYS A 173 21.84 -2.05 0.52
N ALA A 174 22.39 -0.84 0.59
CA ALA A 174 23.81 -0.62 0.80
C ALA A 174 24.24 -0.88 2.25
N GLU A 175 23.34 -0.69 3.21
CA GLU A 175 23.62 -0.91 4.63
C GLU A 175 23.51 -2.39 5.01
N SER A 176 24.63 -2.99 5.43
CA SER A 176 24.66 -4.35 5.96
C SER A 176 24.24 -4.36 7.43
N VAL A 177 23.37 -5.29 7.82
CA VAL A 177 22.83 -5.37 9.17
C VAL A 177 23.29 -6.67 9.83
N ALA A 178 24.06 -6.52 10.91
CA ALA A 178 24.44 -7.63 11.77
C ALA A 178 23.25 -8.10 12.64
N ASP A 179 23.31 -9.36 13.10
CA ASP A 179 22.19 -9.98 13.81
C ASP A 179 21.81 -9.26 15.12
N TRP A 180 22.81 -8.78 15.87
CA TRP A 180 22.58 -7.99 17.08
C TRP A 180 21.88 -6.66 16.78
N LEU A 181 22.20 -6.04 15.66
CA LEU A 181 21.58 -4.79 15.22
C LEU A 181 20.16 -5.04 14.72
N ALA A 182 19.91 -6.15 14.02
CA ALA A 182 18.56 -6.55 13.66
C ALA A 182 17.67 -6.74 14.90
N HIS A 183 18.19 -7.35 15.96
CA HIS A 183 17.48 -7.47 17.24
C HIS A 183 17.18 -6.11 17.88
N ASP A 184 18.17 -5.21 17.95
CA ASP A 184 17.98 -3.84 18.48
C ASP A 184 16.95 -3.04 17.66
N VAL A 185 17.07 -3.02 16.33
CA VAL A 185 16.11 -2.37 15.43
C VAL A 185 14.70 -2.96 15.61
N THR A 186 14.57 -4.26 15.85
CA THR A 186 13.27 -4.89 16.12
C THR A 186 12.63 -4.39 17.41
N ILE A 187 13.42 -4.15 18.46
CA ILE A 187 12.90 -3.55 19.70
C ILE A 187 12.53 -2.07 19.46
N ARG A 188 13.39 -1.29 18.82
CA ARG A 188 13.09 0.12 18.49
C ARG A 188 11.84 0.27 17.61
N ALA A 189 11.57 -0.70 16.75
CA ALA A 189 10.36 -0.75 15.93
C ALA A 189 9.08 -0.92 16.77
N VAL A 190 9.16 -1.53 17.95
CA VAL A 190 8.07 -1.54 18.93
C VAL A 190 7.94 -0.17 19.59
N ASP A 191 9.06 0.45 19.98
CA ASP A 191 9.07 1.75 20.65
C ASP A 191 8.47 2.87 19.80
N CYS A 192 8.72 2.86 18.48
CA CYS A 192 8.11 3.80 17.53
C CYS A 192 6.74 3.34 17.00
N ALA A 193 6.18 2.26 17.55
CA ALA A 193 4.90 1.66 17.17
C ALA A 193 4.81 1.24 15.68
N ALA A 194 5.93 0.94 15.03
CA ALA A 194 5.97 0.29 13.72
C ALA A 194 5.46 -1.16 13.79
N ILE A 195 5.75 -1.88 14.88
CA ILE A 195 5.17 -3.20 15.17
C ILE A 195 4.62 -3.28 16.60
N THR A 196 3.84 -4.32 16.88
CA THR A 196 3.48 -4.68 18.27
C THR A 196 4.49 -5.67 18.87
N PRO A 197 4.57 -5.78 20.20
CA PRO A 197 5.42 -6.79 20.85
C PRO A 197 5.12 -8.23 20.38
N ALA A 198 3.85 -8.53 20.10
CA ALA A 198 3.44 -9.85 19.62
C ALA A 198 3.96 -10.18 18.21
N GLN A 199 4.38 -9.18 17.43
CA GLN A 199 4.90 -9.36 16.07
C GLN A 199 6.42 -9.63 16.03
N ILE A 200 7.15 -9.40 17.15
CA ILE A 200 8.59 -9.62 17.23
C ILE A 200 8.99 -11.03 16.74
N PRO A 201 8.36 -12.13 17.20
CA PRO A 201 8.79 -13.47 16.79
C PRO A 201 8.65 -13.69 15.28
N SER A 202 7.60 -13.15 14.66
CA SER A 202 7.37 -13.27 13.21
C SER A 202 8.41 -12.50 12.40
N VAL A 203 8.75 -11.27 12.82
CA VAL A 203 9.79 -10.47 12.15
C VAL A 203 11.15 -11.17 12.26
N LEU A 204 11.51 -11.64 13.45
CA LEU A 204 12.79 -12.33 13.65
C LEU A 204 12.86 -13.67 12.94
N LYS A 205 11.72 -14.36 12.78
CA LYS A 205 11.64 -15.57 11.95
C LYS A 205 11.97 -15.23 10.49
N GLU A 206 11.30 -14.26 9.89
CA GLU A 206 11.56 -13.85 8.50
C GLU A 206 12.97 -13.29 8.31
N TRP A 207 13.54 -12.64 9.31
CA TRP A 207 14.94 -12.27 9.27
C TRP A 207 15.83 -13.52 9.25
N ARG A 208 15.69 -14.45 10.19
CA ARG A 208 16.59 -15.61 10.36
C ARG A 208 16.43 -16.64 9.25
N GLU A 209 15.20 -16.94 8.87
CA GLU A 209 14.79 -17.95 7.90
C GLU A 209 13.92 -17.28 6.83
N PRO A 210 14.53 -16.49 5.92
CA PRO A 210 13.79 -15.69 4.95
C PRO A 210 12.95 -16.54 4.01
N SER A 211 11.66 -16.22 3.91
CA SER A 211 10.74 -16.89 2.96
C SER A 211 11.04 -16.55 1.49
N HIS A 212 11.84 -15.52 1.24
CA HIS A 212 12.16 -15.00 -0.09
C HIS A 212 13.66 -14.73 -0.26
N GLU A 213 14.20 -15.04 -1.45
CA GLU A 213 15.63 -14.87 -1.76
C GLU A 213 16.11 -13.43 -1.58
N ASP A 214 15.28 -12.44 -1.93
CA ASP A 214 15.58 -11.01 -1.77
C ASP A 214 15.81 -10.59 -0.30
N PHE A 215 15.43 -11.44 0.67
CA PHE A 215 15.61 -11.18 2.11
C PHE A 215 16.88 -11.85 2.65
N ALA A 216 17.52 -12.73 1.88
CA ALA A 216 18.76 -13.41 2.27
C ALA A 216 20.01 -12.50 2.42
N PRO A 217 20.17 -11.36 1.69
CA PRO A 217 21.41 -10.57 1.71
C PRO A 217 21.82 -9.93 3.04
N ARG A 218 20.97 -9.96 4.08
CA ARG A 218 21.23 -9.37 5.41
C ARG A 218 21.54 -7.86 5.35
N SER A 219 20.81 -7.15 4.52
CA SER A 219 20.85 -5.68 4.48
C SER A 219 19.73 -5.06 5.31
N ALA A 220 19.77 -3.74 5.51
CA ALA A 220 18.63 -3.02 6.07
C ALA A 220 17.38 -3.20 5.18
N TRP A 221 17.53 -3.33 3.86
CA TRP A 221 16.41 -3.66 2.98
C TRP A 221 15.83 -5.06 3.26
N SER A 222 16.68 -6.05 3.50
CA SER A 222 16.27 -7.40 3.87
C SER A 222 15.46 -7.39 5.18
N LEU A 223 15.93 -6.66 6.19
CA LEU A 223 15.23 -6.55 7.46
C LEU A 223 13.93 -5.75 7.32
N PHE A 224 13.94 -4.63 6.58
CA PHE A 224 12.74 -3.86 6.27
C PHE A 224 11.66 -4.73 5.65
N ASN A 225 12.05 -5.61 4.72
CA ASN A 225 11.11 -6.52 4.09
C ASN A 225 10.54 -7.57 5.05
N ALA A 226 11.33 -8.08 6.00
CA ALA A 226 10.85 -8.96 7.07
C ALA A 226 9.73 -8.29 7.92
N PHE A 227 9.84 -6.99 8.21
CA PHE A 227 8.74 -6.24 8.86
C PHE A 227 7.50 -6.15 7.97
N THR A 228 7.68 -5.79 6.70
CA THR A 228 6.54 -5.60 5.78
C THR A 228 5.83 -6.91 5.45
N GLU A 229 6.53 -8.04 5.53
CA GLU A 229 5.94 -9.38 5.41
C GLU A 229 4.91 -9.62 6.52
N VAL A 230 5.24 -9.25 7.76
CA VAL A 230 4.31 -9.36 8.90
C VAL A 230 3.11 -8.44 8.73
N TYR A 231 3.27 -7.29 8.05
CA TYR A 231 2.15 -6.39 7.78
C TYR A 231 1.08 -7.00 6.89
N LYS A 232 1.35 -8.09 6.14
CA LYS A 232 0.34 -8.81 5.36
C LYS A 232 -0.89 -9.22 6.17
N THR A 233 -0.71 -9.46 7.46
CA THR A 233 -1.80 -9.85 8.37
C THR A 233 -2.48 -8.66 9.06
N THR A 234 -1.99 -7.43 8.84
CA THR A 234 -2.44 -6.21 9.52
C THR A 234 -3.48 -5.45 8.67
N ASN A 235 -4.45 -4.80 9.33
CA ASN A 235 -5.41 -3.92 8.66
C ASN A 235 -4.68 -2.82 7.83
N PRO A 236 -5.08 -2.55 6.58
CA PRO A 236 -4.42 -1.55 5.70
C PRO A 236 -4.24 -0.16 6.29
N HIS A 237 -5.22 0.34 7.05
CA HIS A 237 -5.13 1.66 7.69
C HIS A 237 -4.03 1.69 8.76
N THR A 238 -3.93 0.62 9.54
CA THR A 238 -2.88 0.46 10.55
C THR A 238 -1.53 0.20 9.90
N ALA A 239 -1.49 -0.63 8.86
CA ALA A 239 -0.28 -0.94 8.09
C ALA A 239 0.35 0.32 7.47
N LEU A 240 -0.47 1.27 7.00
CA LEU A 240 0.02 2.56 6.51
C LEU A 240 0.79 3.34 7.59
N ARG A 241 0.19 3.56 8.76
CA ARG A 241 0.83 4.31 9.86
C ARG A 241 2.09 3.61 10.36
N ARG A 242 2.04 2.28 10.45
CA ARG A 242 3.20 1.45 10.83
C ARG A 242 4.31 1.51 9.81
N SER A 243 3.97 1.48 8.52
CA SER A 243 4.96 1.64 7.43
C SER A 243 5.62 3.01 7.49
N GLU A 244 4.88 4.09 7.75
CA GLU A 244 5.45 5.42 7.92
C GLU A 244 6.44 5.49 9.10
N ALA A 245 6.09 4.92 10.26
CA ALA A 245 6.99 4.82 11.40
C ALA A 245 8.24 3.97 11.08
N LEU A 246 8.06 2.87 10.35
CA LEU A 246 9.15 1.99 9.91
C LEU A 246 10.10 2.72 8.96
N TYR A 247 9.60 3.47 7.99
CA TYR A 247 10.43 4.29 7.12
C TYR A 247 11.27 5.29 7.93
N GLY A 248 10.66 5.98 8.91
CA GLY A 248 11.42 6.91 9.76
C GLY A 248 12.52 6.22 10.58
N LEU A 249 12.26 5.03 11.11
CA LEU A 249 13.26 4.25 11.84
C LEU A 249 14.44 3.84 10.93
N PHE A 250 14.15 3.36 9.72
CA PHE A 250 15.16 2.91 8.78
C PHE A 250 15.92 4.06 8.12
N ASP A 251 15.26 5.19 7.83
CA ASP A 251 15.93 6.42 7.40
C ASP A 251 17.01 6.83 8.41
N GLY A 252 16.70 6.75 9.71
CA GLY A 252 17.66 7.01 10.78
C GLY A 252 18.79 6.00 10.87
N LEU A 253 18.54 4.73 10.53
CA LEU A 253 19.55 3.68 10.47
C LEU A 253 20.59 3.94 9.37
N VAL A 254 20.16 4.46 8.21
CA VAL A 254 21.03 4.71 7.05
C VAL A 254 21.46 6.17 6.89
N GLY A 255 21.12 7.04 7.84
CA GLY A 255 21.54 8.45 7.85
C GLY A 255 20.84 9.35 6.81
N LEU A 256 19.59 9.06 6.46
CA LEU A 256 18.77 9.86 5.52
C LEU A 256 17.88 10.92 6.21
N ASN A 257 18.13 11.24 7.47
CA ASN A 257 17.35 12.18 8.28
C ASN A 257 17.49 13.64 7.84
#